data_AF-A0A7X9J236-F1
#
_entry.id   AF-A0A7X9J236-F1
#
_cell.length_a   1.000
_cell.length_b   1.000
_cell.length_c   1.000
_cell.angle_alpha   90.00
_cell.angle_beta   90.00
_cell.angle_gamma   90.00
#
_symmetry.space_group_name_H-M   'P 1'
#
loop_
_entity.id
_entity.type
_entity.pdbx_description
1 polymer ?
#
loop_
_entity_poly.entity_id
_entity_poly.type
_entity_poly.pdbx_seq_one_letter_code
_entity_poly.pdbx_strand_id
1 'polypeptide(L)'
;MNLLLQQKVAITSPKPQTTRVNQFGIHTTESAQFVFVDTPGIHHPAHALGRSMVREANSALEDVDIVLCLVEIHRQPTEEDLLVVKRAQSIPNVVRVLGLNKVDLAEGRRDPRLITPYLENGTWDEIVAFSAVTGEGIDDLWAALHKHLPVHPPFFDEEEVTTTRERDIAAELIREQVLAHTHDEVPHAVAVVTEEYKDRDNGMLFVSAMIYVERDSQKAIVIGKGGTMLKAIGASSRTAIEALSGRRVYLELRVKVRKDWRKKEPGLRELGYR
;
A
#
# COMPACT_ATOMS: atom_id res chain seq x y z
N MET A 1 -7.78 -2.57 -2.36
CA MET A 1 -7.29 -2.17 -3.69
C MET A 1 -6.97 -3.36 -4.59
N ASN A 2 -5.95 -4.18 -4.31
CA ASN A 2 -5.57 -5.32 -5.20
C ASN A 2 -6.75 -6.23 -5.63
N LEU A 3 -7.66 -6.56 -4.70
CA LEU A 3 -8.85 -7.35 -5.02
C LEU A 3 -9.79 -6.63 -6.02
N LEU A 4 -10.01 -5.32 -5.84
CA LEU A 4 -10.88 -4.56 -6.74
C LEU A 4 -10.28 -4.49 -8.15
N LEU A 5 -8.95 -4.41 -8.24
CA LEU A 5 -8.23 -4.32 -9.51
C LEU A 5 -7.93 -5.69 -10.13
N GLN A 6 -8.15 -6.78 -9.40
CA GLN A 6 -7.75 -8.15 -9.77
C GLN A 6 -6.25 -8.27 -10.15
N GLN A 7 -5.43 -7.32 -9.69
CA GLN A 7 -4.00 -7.23 -9.99
C GLN A 7 -3.24 -6.75 -8.75
N LYS A 8 -2.02 -7.25 -8.56
CA LYS A 8 -1.13 -6.84 -7.48
C LYS A 8 -0.40 -5.55 -7.86
N VAL A 9 -1.08 -4.42 -7.66
CA VAL A 9 -0.49 -3.08 -7.85
C VAL A 9 0.10 -2.52 -6.55
N ALA A 10 -0.47 -2.89 -5.39
CA ALA A 10 0.04 -2.52 -4.07
C ALA A 10 0.63 -3.67 -3.29
N ILE A 11 1.65 -3.34 -2.49
CA ILE A 11 2.30 -4.31 -1.62
C ILE A 11 1.51 -4.50 -0.33
N THR A 12 1.62 -5.69 0.23
CA THR A 12 0.91 -6.08 1.44
C THR A 12 1.89 -6.70 2.43
N SER A 13 1.81 -6.31 3.70
CA SER A 13 2.61 -6.93 4.75
C SER A 13 1.88 -6.81 6.09
N PRO A 14 2.00 -7.80 6.99
CA PRO A 14 1.46 -7.69 8.34
C PRO A 14 2.18 -6.65 9.19
N LYS A 15 3.28 -6.06 8.69
CA LYS A 15 4.01 -5.01 9.39
C LYS A 15 3.26 -3.68 9.26
N PRO A 16 3.17 -2.88 10.34
CA PRO A 16 2.60 -1.54 10.25
C PRO A 16 3.46 -0.66 9.32
N GLN A 17 2.85 0.38 8.75
CA GLN A 17 3.51 1.35 7.85
C GLN A 17 4.09 0.71 6.57
N THR A 18 3.34 -0.24 6.01
CA THR A 18 3.71 -0.91 4.76
C THR A 18 3.65 0.05 3.57
N THR A 19 2.54 0.77 3.35
CA THR A 19 2.43 1.77 2.28
C THR A 19 3.15 3.06 2.70
N ARG A 20 4.05 3.58 1.86
CA ARG A 20 4.85 4.80 2.12
C ARG A 20 4.68 5.91 1.10
N VAL A 21 4.25 5.56 -0.09
CA VAL A 21 3.90 6.47 -1.18
C VAL A 21 2.47 6.19 -1.61
N ASN A 22 1.77 7.20 -2.09
CA ASN A 22 0.43 7.02 -2.64
C ASN A 22 0.51 6.09 -3.85
N GLN A 23 -0.35 5.08 -3.85
CA GLN A 23 -0.45 4.17 -4.99
C GLN A 23 -1.79 4.34 -5.67
N PHE A 24 -1.73 4.62 -6.98
CA PHE A 24 -2.91 4.76 -7.79
C PHE A 24 -3.27 3.42 -8.42
N GLY A 25 -4.54 3.08 -8.33
CA GLY A 25 -5.13 1.91 -8.96
C GLY A 25 -6.34 2.32 -9.77
N ILE A 26 -6.38 1.94 -11.04
CA ILE A 26 -7.40 2.38 -11.98
C ILE A 26 -8.23 1.16 -12.37
N HIS A 27 -9.54 1.27 -12.21
CA HIS A 27 -10.51 0.27 -12.68
C HIS A 27 -11.48 0.92 -13.64
N THR A 28 -11.42 0.55 -14.91
CA THR A 28 -12.32 1.05 -15.95
C THR A 28 -13.32 -0.02 -16.33
N THR A 29 -14.60 0.35 -16.34
CA THR A 29 -15.71 -0.42 -16.91
C THR A 29 -16.30 0.34 -18.09
N GLU A 30 -17.25 -0.27 -18.81
CA GLU A 30 -17.94 0.40 -19.92
C GLU A 30 -18.68 1.68 -19.51
N SER A 31 -19.04 1.84 -18.23
CA SER A 31 -19.86 2.95 -17.74
C SER A 31 -19.21 3.82 -16.68
N ALA A 32 -18.01 3.46 -16.18
CA ALA A 32 -17.37 4.15 -15.07
C ALA A 32 -15.85 3.94 -15.05
N GLN A 33 -15.12 4.91 -14.49
CA GLN A 33 -13.71 4.76 -14.16
C GLN A 33 -13.48 5.11 -12.70
N PHE A 34 -12.94 4.17 -11.93
CA PHE A 34 -12.58 4.35 -10.55
C PHE A 34 -11.07 4.56 -10.43
N VAL A 35 -10.66 5.68 -9.85
CA VAL A 35 -9.26 5.97 -9.54
C VAL A 35 -9.08 5.85 -8.03
N PHE A 36 -8.60 4.69 -7.60
CA PHE A 36 -8.26 4.43 -6.20
C PHE A 36 -6.92 5.06 -5.85
N VAL A 37 -6.83 5.63 -4.66
CA VAL A 37 -5.58 6.08 -4.07
C VAL A 37 -5.38 5.36 -2.74
N ASP A 38 -4.40 4.45 -2.67
CA ASP A 38 -3.97 3.84 -1.43
C ASP A 38 -2.99 4.78 -0.72
N THR A 39 -3.42 5.33 0.41
CA THR A 39 -2.64 6.30 1.19
C THR A 39 -1.82 5.62 2.29
N PRO A 40 -0.61 6.10 2.61
CA PRO A 40 0.11 5.68 3.81
C PRO A 40 -0.73 5.80 5.07
N GLY A 41 -0.56 4.84 6.00
CA GLY A 41 -1.26 4.87 7.29
C GLY A 41 -0.97 6.15 8.07
N ILE A 42 -2.01 6.88 8.47
CA ILE A 42 -1.92 8.15 9.18
C ILE A 42 -1.59 7.87 10.65
N HIS A 43 -0.43 8.32 11.11
CA HIS A 43 0.05 8.15 12.47
C HIS A 43 0.83 9.39 12.91
N HIS A 44 1.13 9.51 14.21
CA HIS A 44 1.94 10.62 14.72
C HIS A 44 3.40 10.48 14.23
N PRO A 45 3.90 11.40 13.39
CA PRO A 45 5.17 11.18 12.72
C PRO A 45 6.34 11.46 13.67
N ALA A 46 7.14 10.43 13.96
CA ALA A 46 8.35 10.59 14.77
C ALA A 46 9.51 11.27 14.02
N HIS A 47 9.60 11.07 12.70
CA HIS A 47 10.75 11.48 11.87
C HIS A 47 10.30 12.06 10.51
N ALA A 48 11.26 12.50 9.69
CA ALA A 48 10.99 13.14 8.40
C ALA A 48 10.22 12.23 7.43
N LEU A 49 10.55 10.93 7.36
CA LEU A 49 9.79 9.97 6.57
C LEU A 49 8.31 9.94 6.96
N GLY A 50 8.01 9.87 8.27
CA GLY A 50 6.63 9.89 8.74
C GLY A 50 5.90 11.19 8.37
N ARG A 51 6.59 12.34 8.42
CA ARG A 51 6.01 13.62 7.98
C ARG A 51 5.76 13.69 6.48
N SER A 52 6.63 13.08 5.68
CA SER A 52 6.45 12.92 4.23
C SER A 52 5.21 12.05 3.95
N MET A 53 5.10 10.88 4.59
CA MET A 53 3.93 10.00 4.48
C MET A 53 2.62 10.69 4.88
N VAL A 54 2.60 11.45 5.97
CA VAL A 54 1.40 12.19 6.39
C VAL A 54 1.05 13.31 5.41
N ARG A 55 2.04 14.03 4.86
CA ARG A 55 1.79 15.03 3.80
C ARG A 55 1.22 14.38 2.55
N GLU A 56 1.79 13.26 2.13
CA GLU A 56 1.39 12.53 0.94
C GLU A 56 -0.03 11.97 1.09
N ALA A 57 -0.36 11.38 2.25
CA ALA A 57 -1.72 10.97 2.57
C ALA A 57 -2.69 12.15 2.59
N ASN A 58 -2.31 13.29 3.18
CA ASN A 58 -3.19 14.46 3.21
C ASN A 58 -3.43 15.06 1.82
N SER A 59 -2.40 15.13 0.98
CA SER A 59 -2.52 15.63 -0.39
C SER A 59 -3.42 14.74 -1.24
N ALA A 60 -3.37 13.40 -1.06
CA ALA A 60 -4.32 12.51 -1.72
C ALA A 60 -5.76 12.76 -1.29
N LEU A 61 -6.00 13.17 -0.05
CA LEU A 61 -7.34 13.39 0.49
C LEU A 61 -7.94 14.76 0.11
N GLU A 62 -7.20 15.65 -0.56
CA GLU A 62 -7.70 16.97 -0.98
C GLU A 62 -8.60 16.89 -2.23
N ASP A 63 -8.34 15.94 -3.13
CA ASP A 63 -8.98 15.86 -4.46
C ASP A 63 -9.83 14.57 -4.64
N VAL A 64 -10.34 14.00 -3.55
CA VAL A 64 -11.15 12.76 -3.60
C VAL A 64 -12.64 13.05 -3.57
N ASP A 65 -13.41 12.34 -4.40
CA ASP A 65 -14.88 12.36 -4.38
C ASP A 65 -15.47 11.47 -3.28
N ILE A 66 -14.77 10.37 -2.97
CA ILE A 66 -15.21 9.33 -2.02
C ILE A 66 -14.06 8.96 -1.09
N VAL A 67 -14.32 8.93 0.21
CA VAL A 67 -13.42 8.39 1.24
C VAL A 67 -13.97 7.06 1.73
N LEU A 68 -13.25 5.98 1.43
CA LEU A 68 -13.51 4.66 1.98
C LEU A 68 -12.72 4.48 3.29
N CYS A 69 -13.38 4.69 4.42
CA CYS A 69 -12.81 4.46 5.74
C CYS A 69 -12.85 2.96 6.06
N LEU A 70 -11.71 2.29 5.98
CA LEU A 70 -11.60 0.85 6.23
C LEU A 70 -11.31 0.57 7.70
N VAL A 71 -12.14 -0.28 8.31
CA VAL A 71 -11.97 -0.76 9.69
C VAL A 71 -12.12 -2.27 9.74
N GLU A 72 -11.60 -2.89 10.80
CA GLU A 72 -11.69 -4.33 11.01
C GLU A 72 -12.82 -4.67 11.99
N ILE A 73 -13.71 -5.59 11.62
CA ILE A 73 -14.90 -5.93 12.45
C ILE A 73 -14.83 -7.29 13.16
N HIS A 74 -13.62 -7.76 13.46
CA HIS A 74 -13.41 -9.00 14.25
C HIS A 74 -12.82 -8.71 15.64
N ARG A 75 -12.62 -7.43 15.98
CA ARG A 75 -12.04 -6.97 17.25
C ARG A 75 -12.63 -5.63 17.65
N GLN A 76 -12.48 -5.27 18.93
CA GLN A 76 -12.87 -3.95 19.42
C GLN A 76 -12.03 -2.84 18.76
N PRO A 77 -12.62 -1.65 18.54
CA PRO A 77 -11.89 -0.50 18.02
C PRO A 77 -10.75 -0.08 18.95
N THR A 78 -9.61 0.24 18.36
CA THR A 78 -8.47 0.85 19.04
C THR A 78 -8.53 2.37 18.94
N GLU A 79 -7.69 3.06 19.70
CA GLU A 79 -7.53 4.52 19.57
C GLU A 79 -7.09 4.91 18.15
N GLU A 80 -6.25 4.11 17.49
CA GLU A 80 -5.82 4.36 16.10
C GLU A 80 -7.00 4.25 15.12
N ASP A 81 -7.89 3.25 15.30
CA ASP A 81 -9.08 3.12 14.45
C ASP A 81 -9.99 4.36 14.58
N LEU A 82 -10.17 4.90 15.80
CA LEU A 82 -10.96 6.10 16.04
C LEU A 82 -10.31 7.38 15.48
N LEU A 83 -8.97 7.44 15.44
CA LEU A 83 -8.25 8.53 14.77
C LEU A 83 -8.49 8.54 13.26
N VAL A 84 -8.53 7.35 12.63
CA VAL A 84 -8.85 7.23 11.19
C VAL A 84 -10.28 7.71 10.92
N VAL A 85 -11.25 7.32 11.78
CA VAL A 85 -12.63 7.83 11.68
C VAL A 85 -12.65 9.36 11.79
N LYS A 86 -12.05 9.93 12.83
CA LYS A 86 -12.00 11.38 13.02
C LYS A 86 -11.38 12.10 11.81
N ARG A 87 -10.36 11.51 11.18
CA ARG A 87 -9.76 12.06 9.98
C ARG A 87 -10.71 12.00 8.79
N ALA A 88 -11.37 10.87 8.54
CA ALA A 88 -12.37 10.78 7.47
C ALA A 88 -13.48 11.84 7.63
N GLN A 89 -13.91 12.09 8.86
CA GLN A 89 -14.90 13.12 9.18
C GLN A 89 -14.39 14.54 8.97
N SER A 90 -13.07 14.78 9.12
CA SER A 90 -12.47 16.11 8.93
C SER A 90 -12.35 16.56 7.47
N ILE A 91 -12.51 15.65 6.50
CA ILE A 91 -12.41 15.96 5.08
C ILE A 91 -13.72 16.64 4.65
N PRO A 92 -13.70 17.89 4.16
CA PRO A 92 -14.91 18.59 3.78
C PRO A 92 -15.48 18.08 2.45
N ASN A 93 -16.80 18.17 2.28
CA ASN A 93 -17.51 17.98 1.00
C ASN A 93 -17.22 16.66 0.25
N VAL A 94 -16.95 15.57 0.98
CA VAL A 94 -16.69 14.24 0.41
C VAL A 94 -17.77 13.24 0.82
N VAL A 95 -18.04 12.26 -0.04
CA VAL A 95 -18.86 11.10 0.32
C VAL A 95 -18.05 10.16 1.21
N ARG A 96 -18.61 9.75 2.35
CA ARG A 96 -17.94 8.93 3.35
C ARG A 96 -18.56 7.54 3.39
N VAL A 97 -17.78 6.54 2.97
CA VAL A 97 -18.16 5.13 3.02
C VAL A 97 -17.41 4.45 4.17
N LEU A 98 -18.15 3.85 5.10
CA LEU A 98 -17.56 3.00 6.14
C LEU A 98 -17.45 1.56 5.62
N GLY A 99 -16.21 1.12 5.38
CA GLY A 99 -15.91 -0.24 4.95
C GLY A 99 -15.56 -1.15 6.12
N LEU A 100 -16.47 -2.05 6.47
CA LEU A 100 -16.33 -3.04 7.52
C LEU A 100 -15.66 -4.31 6.97
N ASN A 101 -14.33 -4.37 7.03
CA ASN A 101 -13.54 -5.45 6.42
C ASN A 101 -13.32 -6.63 7.39
N LYS A 102 -12.92 -7.78 6.84
CA LYS A 102 -12.63 -9.05 7.53
C LYS A 102 -13.88 -9.71 8.16
N VAL A 103 -15.03 -9.64 7.47
CA VAL A 103 -16.26 -10.34 7.89
C VAL A 103 -16.09 -11.86 8.03
N ASP A 104 -15.08 -12.43 7.36
CA ASP A 104 -14.70 -13.84 7.44
C ASP A 104 -14.15 -14.24 8.82
N LEU A 105 -13.59 -13.30 9.58
CA LEU A 105 -13.05 -13.53 10.93
C LEU A 105 -14.03 -13.15 12.05
N ALA A 106 -15.14 -12.49 11.72
CA ALA A 106 -16.10 -12.00 12.70
C ALA A 106 -17.06 -13.12 13.14
N GLU A 107 -16.67 -13.87 14.17
CA GLU A 107 -17.59 -14.81 14.85
C GLU A 107 -18.72 -14.01 15.52
N GLY A 108 -19.93 -14.10 14.96
CA GLY A 108 -21.08 -13.29 15.41
C GLY A 108 -21.20 -11.95 14.69
N ARG A 109 -21.25 -11.99 13.34
CA ARG A 109 -21.40 -10.94 12.30
C ARG A 109 -22.35 -9.74 12.57
N ARG A 110 -23.01 -9.71 13.73
CA ARG A 110 -24.04 -8.75 14.11
C ARG A 110 -23.85 -8.16 15.50
N ASP A 111 -22.70 -8.35 16.15
CA ASP A 111 -22.45 -7.71 17.43
C ASP A 111 -22.41 -6.19 17.25
N PRO A 112 -23.44 -5.45 17.71
CA PRO A 112 -23.51 -4.01 17.51
C PRO A 112 -22.33 -3.31 18.17
N ARG A 113 -21.76 -3.90 19.23
CA ARG A 113 -20.63 -3.33 19.98
C ARG A 113 -19.38 -3.12 19.12
N LEU A 114 -19.22 -3.88 18.03
CA LEU A 114 -18.08 -3.74 17.12
C LEU A 114 -18.24 -2.58 16.13
N ILE A 115 -19.48 -2.15 15.88
CA ILE A 115 -19.81 -1.13 14.88
C ILE A 115 -20.22 0.20 15.55
N THR A 116 -20.95 0.14 16.66
CA THR A 116 -21.47 1.29 17.41
C THR A 116 -20.43 2.38 17.62
N PRO A 117 -19.17 2.11 18.06
CA PRO A 117 -18.20 3.18 18.25
C PRO A 117 -17.88 3.95 16.96
N TYR A 118 -17.88 3.30 15.80
CA TYR A 118 -17.65 3.97 14.51
C TYR A 118 -18.85 4.82 14.06
N LEU A 119 -20.07 4.42 14.44
CA LEU A 119 -21.29 5.19 14.17
C LEU A 119 -21.43 6.39 15.11
N GLU A 120 -21.05 6.24 16.38
CA GLU A 120 -21.11 7.34 17.35
C GLU A 120 -20.05 8.41 17.10
N ASN A 121 -18.92 8.04 16.50
CA ASN A 121 -17.81 8.95 16.23
C ASN A 121 -17.78 9.50 14.79
N GLY A 122 -18.76 9.17 13.94
CA GLY A 122 -18.75 9.62 12.55
C GLY A 122 -20.11 9.56 11.85
N THR A 123 -20.27 10.41 10.83
CA THR A 123 -21.41 10.38 9.91
C THR A 123 -20.99 9.71 8.61
N TRP A 124 -21.81 8.79 8.11
CA TRP A 124 -21.49 7.96 6.95
C TRP A 124 -22.63 8.01 5.94
N ASP A 125 -22.28 8.15 4.67
CA ASP A 125 -23.24 8.15 3.56
C ASP A 125 -23.60 6.70 3.16
N GLU A 126 -22.65 5.78 3.31
CA GLU A 126 -22.82 4.34 3.09
C GLU A 126 -22.04 3.55 4.16
N ILE A 127 -22.55 2.35 4.50
CA ILE A 127 -21.85 1.39 5.37
C ILE A 127 -21.91 0.04 4.67
N VAL A 128 -20.74 -0.54 4.38
CA VAL A 128 -20.63 -1.79 3.63
C VAL A 128 -19.76 -2.78 4.38
N ALA A 129 -20.21 -4.03 4.52
CA ALA A 129 -19.45 -5.10 5.13
C ALA A 129 -18.95 -6.10 4.07
N PHE A 130 -17.65 -6.41 4.10
CA PHE A 130 -17.04 -7.26 3.11
C PHE A 130 -15.79 -7.98 3.64
N SER A 131 -15.29 -8.94 2.86
CA SER A 131 -13.98 -9.57 3.06
C SER A 131 -13.11 -9.34 1.85
N ALA A 132 -12.01 -8.59 2.04
CA ALA A 132 -10.98 -8.42 1.02
C ALA A 132 -10.18 -9.71 0.73
N VAL A 133 -10.35 -10.76 1.53
CA VAL A 133 -9.67 -12.05 1.34
C VAL A 133 -10.55 -13.04 0.59
N THR A 134 -11.82 -13.16 0.98
CA THR A 134 -12.74 -14.14 0.36
C THR A 134 -13.54 -13.57 -0.81
N GLY A 135 -13.65 -12.24 -0.91
CA GLY A 135 -14.51 -11.56 -1.87
C GLY A 135 -15.97 -11.42 -1.42
N GLU A 136 -16.34 -11.94 -0.26
CA GLU A 136 -17.70 -11.77 0.31
C GLU A 136 -18.03 -10.27 0.41
N GLY A 137 -19.20 -9.84 -0.09
CA GLY A 137 -19.69 -8.45 0.01
C GLY A 137 -18.98 -7.42 -0.89
N ILE A 138 -18.12 -7.85 -1.81
CA ILE A 138 -17.42 -6.91 -2.71
C ILE A 138 -18.36 -6.28 -3.74
N ASP A 139 -19.39 -6.99 -4.20
CA ASP A 139 -20.38 -6.43 -5.12
C ASP A 139 -21.17 -5.29 -4.47
N ASP A 140 -21.49 -5.41 -3.17
CA ASP A 140 -22.12 -4.35 -2.40
C ASP A 140 -21.20 -3.12 -2.27
N LEU A 141 -19.89 -3.35 -2.11
CA LEU A 141 -18.90 -2.27 -2.09
C LEU A 141 -18.83 -1.56 -3.44
N TRP A 142 -18.82 -2.31 -4.54
CA TRP A 142 -18.86 -1.73 -5.88
C TRP A 142 -20.11 -0.89 -6.11
N ALA A 143 -21.28 -1.41 -5.74
CA ALA A 143 -22.55 -0.69 -5.87
C ALA A 143 -22.54 0.62 -5.07
N ALA A 144 -22.05 0.58 -3.82
CA ALA A 144 -21.93 1.77 -2.97
C ALA A 144 -20.99 2.82 -3.58
N LEU A 145 -19.81 2.41 -4.05
CA LEU A 145 -18.85 3.33 -4.68
C LEU A 145 -19.39 3.91 -5.99
N HIS A 146 -19.97 3.07 -6.86
CA HIS A 146 -20.51 3.49 -8.15
C HIS A 146 -21.65 4.50 -8.01
N LYS A 147 -22.52 4.32 -7.01
CA LYS A 147 -23.66 5.22 -6.74
C LYS A 147 -23.22 6.67 -6.52
N HIS A 148 -22.03 6.88 -5.96
CA HIS A 148 -21.52 8.19 -5.56
C HIS A 148 -20.43 8.72 -6.50
N LEU A 149 -20.13 8.00 -7.58
CA LEU A 149 -19.15 8.43 -8.56
C LEU A 149 -19.72 9.62 -9.38
N PRO A 150 -18.99 10.74 -9.50
CA PRO A 150 -19.47 11.88 -10.27
C PRO A 150 -19.48 11.57 -11.77
N VAL A 151 -20.36 12.26 -12.50
CA VAL A 151 -20.34 12.21 -13.97
C VAL A 151 -19.15 13.02 -14.48
N HIS A 152 -18.19 12.33 -15.09
CA HIS A 152 -16.98 12.93 -15.64
C HIS A 152 -16.44 12.06 -16.80
N PRO A 153 -15.73 12.64 -17.79
CA PRO A 153 -14.95 11.85 -18.75
C PRO A 153 -13.92 10.95 -18.05
N PRO A 154 -13.46 9.85 -18.66
CA PRO A 154 -12.35 9.08 -18.09
C PRO A 154 -11.09 9.96 -17.97
N PHE A 155 -10.37 9.81 -16.86
CA PHE A 155 -9.08 10.47 -16.63
C PHE A 155 -7.92 9.75 -17.34
N PHE A 156 -8.03 8.44 -17.48
CA PHE A 156 -7.00 7.55 -18.04
C PHE A 156 -7.56 6.67 -19.14
N ASP A 157 -6.67 6.09 -19.95
CA ASP A 157 -7.04 5.13 -20.98
C ASP A 157 -7.64 3.85 -20.37
N GLU A 158 -8.48 3.14 -21.13
CA GLU A 158 -9.21 1.95 -20.64
C GLU A 158 -8.28 0.81 -20.17
N GLU A 159 -7.10 0.70 -20.79
CA GLU A 159 -6.09 -0.32 -20.48
C GLU A 159 -5.19 0.04 -19.29
N GLU A 160 -5.23 1.29 -18.81
CA GLU A 160 -4.36 1.75 -17.73
C GLU A 160 -4.90 1.27 -16.37
N VAL A 161 -4.10 0.48 -15.65
CA VAL A 161 -4.46 -0.07 -14.33
C VAL A 161 -3.74 0.66 -13.18
N THR A 162 -2.65 1.36 -13.48
CA THR A 162 -1.90 2.16 -12.50
C THR A 162 -1.04 3.20 -13.20
N THR A 163 -0.87 4.36 -12.57
CA THR A 163 0.09 5.39 -13.00
C THR A 163 1.53 5.10 -12.52
N THR A 164 1.70 4.03 -11.74
CA THR A 164 2.99 3.66 -11.14
C THR A 164 3.85 2.93 -12.16
N ARG A 165 5.08 3.40 -12.36
CA ARG A 165 6.02 2.75 -13.29
C ARG A 165 6.40 1.35 -12.81
N GLU A 166 6.51 0.38 -13.72
CA GLU A 166 6.87 -1.00 -13.38
C GLU A 166 8.16 -1.10 -12.54
N ARG A 167 9.14 -0.24 -12.79
CA ARG A 167 10.40 -0.17 -12.03
C ARG A 167 10.18 0.20 -10.56
N ASP A 168 9.17 1.03 -10.27
CA ASP A 168 8.83 1.50 -8.93
C ASP A 168 8.03 0.41 -8.20
N ILE A 169 7.11 -0.27 -8.90
CA ILE A 169 6.43 -1.47 -8.40
C ILE A 169 7.44 -2.57 -8.06
N ALA A 170 8.45 -2.80 -8.91
CA ALA A 170 9.51 -3.78 -8.65
C ALA A 170 10.29 -3.45 -7.36
N ALA A 171 10.60 -2.18 -7.10
CA ALA A 171 11.25 -1.76 -5.85
C ALA A 171 10.37 -2.07 -4.64
N GLU A 172 9.08 -1.80 -4.73
CA GLU A 172 8.11 -2.09 -3.68
C GLU A 172 7.94 -3.59 -3.44
N LEU A 173 7.85 -4.41 -4.50
CA LEU A 173 7.81 -5.87 -4.38
C LEU A 173 9.05 -6.42 -3.68
N ILE A 174 10.25 -5.90 -4.00
CA ILE A 174 11.48 -6.28 -3.29
C ILE A 174 11.38 -5.86 -1.82
N ARG A 175 10.91 -4.64 -1.55
CA ARG A 175 10.73 -4.15 -0.17
C ARG A 175 9.76 -5.03 0.61
N GLU A 176 8.63 -5.43 0.02
CA GLU A 176 7.67 -6.36 0.60
C GLU A 176 8.36 -7.65 1.07
N GLN A 177 9.26 -8.21 0.24
CA GLN A 177 10.03 -9.39 0.62
C GLN A 177 11.03 -9.10 1.73
N VAL A 178 11.67 -7.93 1.77
CA VAL A 178 12.48 -7.55 2.94
C VAL A 178 11.62 -7.50 4.21
N LEU A 179 10.43 -6.89 4.16
CA LEU A 179 9.52 -6.83 5.31
C LEU A 179 9.06 -8.22 5.78
N ALA A 180 8.82 -9.13 4.85
CA ALA A 180 8.37 -10.50 5.14
C ALA A 180 9.47 -11.36 5.79
N HIS A 181 10.73 -11.18 5.38
CA HIS A 181 11.85 -12.00 5.85
C HIS A 181 12.60 -11.41 7.05
N THR A 182 12.34 -10.14 7.39
CA THR A 182 13.05 -9.44 8.48
C THR A 182 12.12 -9.06 9.63
N HIS A 183 12.73 -8.86 10.79
CA HIS A 183 12.05 -8.57 12.05
C HIS A 183 12.68 -7.35 12.73
N ASP A 184 12.15 -7.00 13.90
CA ASP A 184 12.68 -5.95 14.77
C ASP A 184 12.80 -4.60 14.04
N GLU A 185 13.98 -3.97 14.03
CA GLU A 185 14.13 -2.62 13.51
C GLU A 185 14.24 -2.53 11.98
N VAL A 186 14.57 -3.64 11.30
CA VAL A 186 14.90 -3.64 9.87
C VAL A 186 13.70 -3.24 9.00
N PRO A 187 12.48 -3.79 9.20
CA PRO A 187 11.30 -3.40 8.43
C PRO A 187 11.03 -1.89 8.41
N HIS A 188 11.35 -1.20 9.51
CA HIS A 188 11.13 0.23 9.63
C HIS A 188 12.25 1.06 8.97
N ALA A 189 13.45 0.52 8.82
CA ALA A 189 14.65 1.24 8.38
C ALA A 189 15.11 0.92 6.95
N VAL A 190 14.33 0.15 6.19
CA VAL A 190 14.66 -0.23 4.81
C VAL A 190 14.05 0.72 3.77
N ALA A 191 14.77 1.02 2.70
CA ALA A 191 14.25 1.55 1.44
C ALA A 191 14.82 0.76 0.27
N VAL A 192 14.10 0.68 -0.85
CA VAL A 192 14.57 -0.01 -2.06
C VAL A 192 14.47 0.96 -3.23
N VAL A 193 15.52 1.02 -4.04
CA VAL A 193 15.56 1.83 -5.26
C VAL A 193 15.98 0.95 -6.42
N THR A 194 15.16 0.88 -7.46
CA THR A 194 15.53 0.21 -8.72
C THR A 194 16.53 1.09 -9.47
N GLU A 195 17.73 0.58 -9.70
CA GLU A 195 18.80 1.25 -10.47
C GLU A 195 18.60 1.03 -11.98
N GLU A 196 18.32 -0.22 -12.38
CA GLU A 196 18.08 -0.60 -13.77
C GLU A 196 16.83 -1.45 -13.90
N TYR A 197 16.07 -1.21 -14.97
CA TYR A 197 14.91 -2.00 -15.38
C TYR A 197 14.89 -2.00 -16.91
N LYS A 198 15.38 -3.07 -17.53
CA LYS A 198 15.59 -3.12 -18.99
C LYS A 198 15.39 -4.52 -19.55
N ASP A 199 14.80 -4.60 -20.74
CA ASP A 199 14.75 -5.85 -21.48
C ASP A 199 16.15 -6.21 -22.00
N ARG A 200 16.48 -7.50 -21.97
CA ARG A 200 17.70 -8.06 -22.55
C ARG A 200 17.40 -8.76 -23.87
N ASP A 201 18.40 -8.85 -24.73
CA ASP A 201 18.32 -9.50 -26.05
C ASP A 201 17.80 -10.95 -26.01
N ASN A 202 17.94 -11.63 -24.89
CA ASN A 202 17.47 -13.01 -24.69
C ASN A 202 16.01 -13.10 -24.20
N GLY A 203 15.25 -11.99 -24.25
CA GLY A 203 13.85 -11.91 -23.82
C GLY A 203 13.65 -11.93 -22.30
N MET A 204 14.73 -11.80 -21.51
CA MET A 204 14.64 -11.66 -20.06
C MET A 204 14.58 -10.20 -19.65
N LEU A 205 13.86 -9.91 -18.57
CA LEU A 205 13.91 -8.62 -17.90
C LEU A 205 15.11 -8.60 -16.94
N PHE A 206 15.97 -7.59 -17.06
CA PHE A 206 17.03 -7.30 -16.09
C PHE A 206 16.55 -6.24 -15.11
N VAL A 207 16.61 -6.57 -13.82
CA VAL A 207 16.32 -5.65 -12.73
C VAL A 207 17.53 -5.59 -11.80
N SER A 208 18.08 -4.40 -11.60
CA SER A 208 19.07 -4.13 -10.53
C SER A 208 18.45 -3.22 -9.49
N ALA A 209 18.54 -3.57 -8.22
CA ALA A 209 18.02 -2.75 -7.13
C ALA A 209 18.98 -2.65 -5.94
N MET A 210 18.96 -1.48 -5.32
CA MET A 210 19.71 -1.17 -4.10
C MET A 210 18.78 -1.17 -2.89
N ILE A 211 19.07 -2.03 -1.92
CA ILE A 211 18.41 -2.07 -0.61
C ILE A 211 19.21 -1.20 0.35
N TYR A 212 18.61 -0.09 0.77
CA TYR A 212 19.19 0.85 1.72
C TYR A 212 18.73 0.56 3.14
N VAL A 213 19.68 0.62 4.08
CA VAL A 213 19.45 0.52 5.53
C VAL A 213 20.19 1.64 6.26
N GLU A 214 19.89 1.89 7.54
CA GLU A 214 20.51 2.99 8.29
C GLU A 214 21.81 2.63 9.01
N ARG A 215 22.03 1.33 9.31
CA ARG A 215 23.17 0.85 10.11
C ARG A 215 23.81 -0.40 9.54
N ASP A 216 25.09 -0.60 9.83
CA ASP A 216 25.82 -1.81 9.43
C ASP A 216 25.24 -3.09 10.06
N SER A 217 24.70 -3.00 11.28
CA SER A 217 23.99 -4.12 11.92
C SER A 217 22.79 -4.58 11.08
N GLN A 218 22.00 -3.62 10.59
CA GLN A 218 20.84 -3.90 9.72
C GLN A 218 21.29 -4.47 8.37
N LYS A 219 22.39 -3.96 7.81
CA LYS A 219 22.98 -4.50 6.57
C LYS A 219 23.39 -5.96 6.76
N ALA A 220 24.01 -6.29 7.88
CA ALA A 220 24.39 -7.67 8.21
C ALA A 220 23.15 -8.58 8.33
N ILE A 221 22.04 -8.10 8.91
CA ILE A 221 20.78 -8.84 9.00
C ILE A 221 20.20 -9.11 7.61
N VAL A 222 20.09 -8.08 6.76
CA VAL A 222 19.53 -8.21 5.39
C VAL A 222 20.38 -9.16 4.53
N ILE A 223 21.72 -9.13 4.68
CA ILE A 223 22.60 -10.05 3.97
C ILE A 223 22.46 -11.48 4.51
N GLY A 224 22.45 -11.63 5.84
CA GLY A 224 22.45 -12.92 6.51
C GLY A 224 23.78 -13.67 6.40
N LYS A 225 23.94 -14.73 7.20
CA LYS A 225 25.17 -15.53 7.23
C LYS A 225 25.45 -16.14 5.84
N GLY A 226 26.55 -15.75 5.21
CA GLY A 226 26.90 -16.24 3.87
C GLY A 226 25.94 -15.79 2.76
N GLY A 227 25.19 -14.70 2.98
CA GLY A 227 24.23 -14.17 1.99
C GLY A 227 22.90 -14.92 1.93
N THR A 228 22.61 -15.80 2.89
CA THR A 228 21.39 -16.65 2.86
C THR A 228 20.10 -15.85 2.89
N MET A 229 20.05 -14.77 3.69
CA MET A 229 18.87 -13.93 3.80
C MET A 229 18.62 -13.15 2.50
N LEU A 230 19.67 -12.53 1.95
CA LEU A 230 19.57 -11.79 0.70
C LEU A 230 19.17 -12.69 -0.48
N LYS A 231 19.65 -13.95 -0.48
CA LYS A 231 19.23 -14.96 -1.47
C LYS A 231 17.74 -15.31 -1.34
N ALA A 232 17.23 -15.47 -0.12
CA ALA A 232 15.80 -15.74 0.10
C ALA A 232 14.92 -14.56 -0.36
N ILE A 233 15.30 -13.33 0.05
CA ILE A 233 14.64 -12.09 -0.40
C ILE A 233 14.65 -12.01 -1.93
N GLY A 234 15.82 -12.22 -2.56
CA GLY A 234 15.96 -12.18 -4.01
C GLY A 234 15.14 -13.24 -4.74
N ALA A 235 15.10 -14.47 -4.22
CA ALA A 235 14.30 -15.54 -4.81
C ALA A 235 12.81 -15.21 -4.81
N SER A 236 12.26 -14.78 -3.66
CA SER A 236 10.84 -14.41 -3.54
C SER A 236 10.50 -13.16 -4.34
N SER A 237 11.41 -12.18 -4.37
CA SER A 237 11.22 -10.94 -5.14
C SER A 237 11.19 -11.22 -6.64
N ARG A 238 12.09 -12.08 -7.13
CA ARG A 238 12.13 -12.49 -8.53
C ARG A 238 10.79 -13.12 -8.94
N THR A 239 10.27 -14.07 -8.16
CA THR A 239 8.97 -14.70 -8.44
C THR A 239 7.84 -13.68 -8.51
N ALA A 240 7.81 -12.72 -7.58
CA ALA A 240 6.78 -11.66 -7.57
C ALA A 240 6.88 -10.74 -8.80
N ILE A 241 8.08 -10.35 -9.21
CA ILE A 241 8.30 -9.51 -10.40
C ILE A 241 7.99 -10.29 -11.69
N GLU A 242 8.32 -11.59 -11.75
CA GLU A 242 7.95 -12.46 -12.89
C GLU A 242 6.43 -12.55 -13.05
N ALA A 243 5.70 -12.71 -11.95
CA ALA A 243 4.23 -12.73 -11.95
C ALA A 243 3.61 -11.41 -12.42
N LEU A 244 4.19 -10.27 -12.02
CA LEU A 244 3.73 -8.95 -12.46
C LEU A 244 4.05 -8.71 -13.95
N SER A 245 5.27 -8.99 -14.36
CA SER A 245 5.81 -8.57 -15.67
C SER A 245 5.53 -9.56 -16.79
N GLY A 246 5.08 -10.79 -16.48
CA GLY A 246 4.90 -11.88 -17.44
C GLY A 246 6.20 -12.39 -18.08
N ARG A 247 7.37 -11.90 -17.62
CA ARG A 247 8.69 -12.13 -18.21
C ARG A 247 9.58 -12.89 -17.22
N ARG A 248 10.55 -13.66 -17.72
CA ARG A 248 11.61 -14.21 -16.86
C ARG A 248 12.54 -13.11 -16.39
N VAL A 249 12.90 -13.11 -15.11
CA VAL A 249 13.64 -12.00 -14.49
C VAL A 249 15.05 -12.45 -14.07
N TYR A 250 16.05 -11.66 -14.43
CA TYR A 250 17.34 -11.65 -13.75
C TYR A 250 17.35 -10.49 -12.76
N LEU A 251 17.34 -10.83 -11.46
CA LEU A 251 17.33 -9.85 -10.38
C LEU A 251 18.70 -9.76 -9.71
N GLU A 252 19.30 -8.57 -9.76
CA GLU A 252 20.50 -8.23 -8.99
C GLU A 252 20.11 -7.36 -7.79
N LEU A 253 20.51 -7.79 -6.58
CA LEU A 253 20.28 -7.04 -5.35
C LEU A 253 21.60 -6.68 -4.68
N ARG A 254 21.72 -5.42 -4.25
CA ARG A 254 22.83 -4.91 -3.45
C ARG A 254 22.32 -4.28 -2.17
N VAL A 255 23.12 -4.32 -1.10
CA VAL A 255 22.75 -3.74 0.20
C VAL A 255 23.75 -2.64 0.59
N LYS A 256 23.25 -1.42 0.82
CA LYS A 256 24.06 -0.25 1.14
C LYS A 256 23.56 0.45 2.41
N VAL A 257 24.51 0.89 3.24
CA VAL A 257 24.18 1.71 4.41
C VAL A 257 24.07 3.16 3.98
N ARG A 258 22.94 3.78 4.31
CA ARG A 258 22.70 5.22 4.21
C ARG A 258 22.27 5.72 5.58
N LYS A 259 23.21 6.23 6.35
CA LYS A 259 23.00 6.61 7.74
C LYS A 259 21.90 7.68 7.89
N ASP A 260 20.97 7.42 8.81
CA ASP A 260 19.89 8.34 9.23
C ASP A 260 19.04 8.89 8.06
N TRP A 261 18.86 8.13 6.98
CA TRP A 261 18.17 8.59 5.77
C TRP A 261 16.71 9.00 6.05
N ARG A 262 16.04 8.36 7.01
CA ARG A 262 14.64 8.68 7.40
C ARG A 262 14.50 9.98 8.19
N LYS A 263 15.61 10.52 8.71
CA LYS A 263 15.60 11.72 9.57
C LYS A 263 15.79 13.02 8.80
N LYS A 264 16.29 12.97 7.56
CA LYS A 264 16.70 14.16 6.80
C LYS A 264 16.08 14.17 5.40
N GLU A 265 15.46 15.28 5.03
CA GLU A 265 14.80 15.49 3.72
C GLU A 265 15.69 15.15 2.50
N PRO A 266 17.00 15.49 2.46
CA PRO A 266 17.83 15.10 1.32
C PRO A 266 17.95 13.58 1.14
N GLY A 267 17.96 12.82 2.25
CA GLY A 267 17.99 11.37 2.22
C GLY A 267 16.67 10.76 1.73
N LEU A 268 15.54 11.40 2.05
CA LEU A 268 14.23 11.00 1.54
C LEU A 268 14.14 11.18 0.02
N ARG A 269 14.51 12.36 -0.48
CA ARG A 269 14.44 12.70 -1.91
C ARG A 269 15.31 11.80 -2.77
N GLU A 270 16.52 11.49 -2.31
CA GLU A 270 17.43 10.56 -3.00
C GLU A 270 16.83 9.15 -3.14
N LEU A 271 15.98 8.75 -2.20
CA LEU A 271 15.35 7.44 -2.14
C LEU A 271 13.92 7.44 -2.71
N GLY A 272 13.50 8.53 -3.36
CA GLY A 272 12.21 8.63 -4.04
C GLY A 272 11.05 9.11 -3.17
N TYR A 273 11.26 9.43 -1.89
CA TYR A 273 10.24 9.98 -1.00
C TYR A 273 10.23 11.52 -1.07
N ARG A 274 9.05 12.15 -1.15
CA ARG A 274 8.90 13.60 -1.34
C ARG A 274 8.29 14.32 -0.13
#